data_AF-A0AAJ6TKZ6-F1
#
_entry.id   AF-A0AAJ6TKZ6-F1
#
_cell.length_a   1.000
_cell.length_b   1.000
_cell.length_c   1.000
_cell.angle_alpha   90.00
_cell.angle_beta   90.00
_cell.angle_gamma   90.00
#
_symmetry.space_group_name_H-M   'P 1'
#
loop_
_entity.id
_entity.type
_entity.pdbx_description
1 polymer ?
#
loop_
_entity_poly.entity_id
_entity_poly.type
_entity_poly.pdbx_seq_one_letter_code
_entity_poly.pdbx_strand_id
1 'polypeptide(L)'
;MELFEKAKSVRLRSHHDKYLLADDDEETVSQERNGTIRNAKWTVEIVANSNAIRLKSCFGKYLTASNLPLLLGMRGKKVLQTLPAGRLDSSVEWEPIREGIRVRLRTCYGQYLRANGGVPPWRNHITHDIPHRSSTQDWILWDVDVVEIRVQDLTPPPPPRQRRHSDQIETAPNYEPSSPTCISTTPPKLTRQESDDSLEGLLVKNDGRVIHYSMSVNEDADDVEEHSFLFKGRMVGELKNKLEEETGLIDIQICSRNPLNGKFYPLRLHLPPNNTEMHVVVIPSSGRG
;
A
#
# COMPACT_ATOMS: atom_id res chain seq x y z
N MET A 1 10.55 22.65 -1.54
CA MET A 1 10.52 23.21 -0.17
C MET A 1 11.88 22.93 0.42
N GLU A 2 12.67 23.97 0.71
CA GLU A 2 14.09 23.84 1.07
C GLU A 2 14.37 22.90 2.27
N LEU A 3 13.42 22.75 3.19
CA LEU A 3 13.59 21.90 4.38
C LEU A 3 13.90 20.44 3.98
N PHE A 4 13.09 19.87 3.09
CA PHE A 4 13.26 18.49 2.67
C PHE A 4 14.46 18.29 1.74
N GLU A 5 14.91 19.35 1.05
CA GLU A 5 16.10 19.33 0.20
C GLU A 5 17.38 19.18 1.04
N LYS A 6 17.41 19.78 2.24
CA LYS A 6 18.53 19.66 3.18
C LYS A 6 18.42 18.44 4.09
N ALA A 7 17.23 17.87 4.30
CA ALA A 7 17.05 16.72 5.18
C ALA A 7 17.32 15.38 4.49
N LYS A 8 18.22 14.56 5.04
CA LYS A 8 18.41 13.15 4.65
C LYS A 8 17.32 12.26 5.24
N SER A 9 16.96 12.49 6.50
CA SER A 9 15.86 11.79 7.15
C SER A 9 15.12 12.68 8.15
N VAL A 10 13.85 12.39 8.36
CA VAL A 10 12.93 13.18 9.18
C VAL A 10 12.06 12.28 10.06
N ARG A 11 11.44 12.88 11.06
CA ARG A 11 10.23 12.36 11.73
C ARG A 11 9.11 13.37 11.50
N LEU A 12 7.90 12.86 11.31
CA LEU A 12 6.72 13.69 11.09
C LEU A 12 5.83 13.61 12.33
N ARG A 13 5.65 14.73 13.02
CA ARG A 13 4.79 14.82 14.21
C ARG A 13 3.46 15.45 13.84
N SER A 14 2.37 14.75 14.11
CA SER A 14 1.01 15.21 13.84
C SER A 14 0.58 16.29 14.83
N HIS A 15 -0.53 16.96 14.51
CA HIS A 15 -1.24 17.84 15.44
C HIS A 15 -1.59 17.19 16.79
N HIS A 16 -1.64 15.86 16.87
CA HIS A 16 -1.96 15.13 18.10
C HIS A 16 -0.73 14.78 18.95
N ASP A 17 0.42 15.41 18.69
CA ASP A 17 1.70 15.13 19.35
C ASP A 17 2.12 13.66 19.26
N LYS A 18 1.89 13.07 18.08
CA LYS A 18 2.26 11.70 17.75
C LYS A 18 3.04 11.66 16.45
N TYR A 19 3.97 10.74 16.36
CA TYR A 19 4.83 10.54 15.21
C TYR A 19 4.24 9.53 14.24
N LEU A 20 4.39 9.79 12.94
CA LEU A 20 4.09 8.83 11.89
C LEU A 20 5.03 7.63 11.98
N LEU A 21 4.46 6.44 12.13
CA LEU A 21 5.19 5.18 12.22
C LEU A 21 4.92 4.27 11.02
N ALA A 22 5.96 3.56 10.61
CA ALA A 22 5.83 2.35 9.81
C ALA A 22 5.65 1.15 10.73
N ASP A 23 4.53 0.43 10.64
CA ASP A 23 4.24 -0.68 11.53
C ASP A 23 5.06 -1.94 11.15
N ASP A 24 5.27 -2.83 12.12
CA ASP A 24 6.13 -4.02 11.96
C ASP A 24 5.52 -5.10 11.05
N ASP A 25 4.24 -4.98 10.69
CA ASP A 25 3.61 -5.80 9.64
C ASP A 25 4.13 -5.45 8.23
N GLU A 26 4.94 -4.39 8.14
CA GLU A 26 5.50 -3.83 6.92
C GLU A 26 4.46 -3.49 5.83
N GLU A 27 3.20 -3.29 6.22
CA GLU A 27 2.10 -2.93 5.33
C GLU A 27 1.41 -1.65 5.82
N THR A 28 1.14 -1.58 7.12
CA THR A 28 0.38 -0.48 7.71
C THR A 28 1.28 0.63 8.23
N VAL A 29 0.67 1.80 8.38
CA VAL A 29 1.28 2.96 9.02
C VAL A 29 0.31 3.52 10.04
N SER A 30 0.85 3.95 11.17
CA SER A 30 0.09 4.44 12.30
C SER A 30 0.71 5.71 12.89
N GLN A 31 0.18 6.17 14.02
CA GLN A 31 0.81 7.21 14.81
C GLN A 31 0.88 6.86 16.30
N GLU A 32 2.02 7.18 16.92
CA GLU A 32 2.26 6.94 18.34
C GLU A 32 3.07 8.07 18.99
N ARG A 33 3.01 8.20 20.31
CA ARG A 33 3.78 9.23 21.04
C ARG A 33 5.29 9.00 20.98
N ASN A 34 5.74 7.74 20.87
CA ASN A 34 7.15 7.42 20.89
C ASN A 34 7.80 7.66 19.52
N GLY A 35 8.38 8.84 19.32
CA GLY A 35 9.09 9.19 18.09
C GLY A 35 10.53 8.69 18.02
N THR A 36 11.10 8.13 19.10
CA THR A 36 12.54 7.80 19.10
C THR A 36 12.85 6.46 18.43
N ILE A 37 11.83 5.62 18.22
CA ILE A 37 11.98 4.33 17.55
C ILE A 37 12.35 4.50 16.08
N ARG A 38 13.00 3.48 15.54
CA ARG A 38 13.43 3.46 14.15
C ARG A 38 12.25 3.57 13.17
N ASN A 39 11.09 3.04 13.54
CA ASN A 39 9.85 3.06 12.75
C ASN A 39 9.31 4.48 12.49
N ALA A 40 9.69 5.45 13.34
CA ALA A 40 9.33 6.85 13.17
C ALA A 40 10.23 7.60 12.16
N LYS A 41 11.36 7.00 11.77
CA LYS A 41 12.36 7.63 10.90
C LYS A 41 12.02 7.35 9.44
N TRP A 42 11.82 8.42 8.69
CA TRP A 42 11.55 8.38 7.25
C TRP A 42 12.73 8.98 6.50
N THR A 43 13.31 8.20 5.60
CA THR A 43 14.35 8.69 4.68
C THR A 43 13.68 9.48 3.58
N VAL A 44 14.20 10.67 3.30
CA VAL A 44 13.65 11.55 2.28
C VAL A 44 14.38 11.27 0.97
N GLU A 45 13.62 11.02 -0.10
CA GLU A 45 14.12 10.97 -1.47
C GLU A 45 13.50 12.12 -2.27
N ILE A 46 14.34 12.88 -2.98
CA ILE A 46 13.88 13.99 -3.83
C ILE A 46 13.53 13.44 -5.20
N VAL A 47 12.33 13.76 -5.70
CA VAL A 47 11.91 13.36 -7.05
C VAL A 47 12.47 14.38 -8.04
N ALA A 48 13.31 13.92 -8.98
CA ALA A 48 13.86 14.79 -10.02
C ALA A 48 12.74 15.39 -10.87
N ASN A 49 12.87 16.67 -11.22
CA ASN A 49 11.92 17.42 -12.06
C ASN A 49 10.49 17.53 -11.46
N SER A 50 10.35 17.35 -10.15
CA SER A 50 9.08 17.51 -9.44
C SER A 50 9.32 18.20 -8.09
N ASN A 51 8.30 18.86 -7.56
CA ASN A 51 8.31 19.40 -6.19
C ASN A 51 7.96 18.32 -5.14
N ALA A 52 7.73 17.09 -5.57
CA ALA A 52 7.39 15.97 -4.71
C ALA A 52 8.63 15.33 -4.07
N ILE A 53 8.39 14.72 -2.92
CA ILE A 53 9.33 13.85 -2.21
C ILE A 53 8.74 12.45 -2.10
N ARG A 54 9.61 11.47 -1.86
CA ARG A 54 9.20 10.13 -1.40
C ARG A 54 9.75 9.93 0.00
N LEU A 55 8.94 9.29 0.84
CA LEU A 55 9.29 8.99 2.22
C LEU A 55 9.46 7.49 2.35
N LYS A 56 10.67 7.05 2.66
CA LYS A 56 11.02 5.63 2.78
C LYS A 56 11.15 5.22 4.23
N SER A 57 10.40 4.20 4.63
CA SER A 57 10.38 3.64 5.97
C SER A 57 11.69 2.91 6.29
N CYS A 58 11.85 2.51 7.56
CA CYS A 58 12.96 1.68 7.99
C CYS A 58 12.98 0.27 7.38
N PHE A 59 11.87 -0.16 6.77
CA PHE A 59 11.75 -1.44 6.06
C PHE A 59 12.08 -1.30 4.56
N GLY A 60 12.50 -0.11 4.12
CA GLY A 60 12.81 0.15 2.72
C GLY A 60 11.58 0.30 1.82
N LYS A 61 10.39 0.41 2.40
CA LYS A 61 9.11 0.62 1.72
C LYS A 61 8.76 2.11 1.69
N TYR A 62 7.93 2.54 0.74
CA TYR A 62 7.54 3.93 0.59
C TYR A 62 6.19 4.20 1.25
N LEU A 63 6.02 5.40 1.79
CA LEU A 63 4.73 5.92 2.24
C LEU A 63 3.83 6.10 1.01
N THR A 64 2.75 5.34 0.94
CA THR A 64 1.93 5.16 -0.28
C THR A 64 0.49 5.55 -0.03
N ALA A 65 -0.02 6.47 -0.84
CA ALA A 65 -1.44 6.81 -0.89
C ALA A 65 -2.22 5.71 -1.66
N SER A 66 -2.98 4.88 -0.94
CA SER A 66 -3.77 3.81 -1.57
C SER A 66 -5.18 4.29 -1.98
N ASN A 67 -5.87 3.49 -2.79
CA ASN A 67 -7.30 3.69 -3.06
C ASN A 67 -8.23 2.93 -2.12
N LEU A 68 -7.68 2.25 -1.10
CA LEU A 68 -8.46 1.48 -0.15
C LEU A 68 -9.16 2.40 0.86
N PRO A 69 -10.47 2.29 1.09
CA PRO A 69 -11.12 3.03 2.15
C PRO A 69 -10.62 2.54 3.52
N LEU A 70 -10.53 3.43 4.51
CA LEU A 70 -10.19 3.03 5.88
C LEU A 70 -11.36 2.26 6.53
N LEU A 71 -12.56 2.80 6.42
CA LEU A 71 -13.81 2.25 6.96
C LEU A 71 -14.95 2.55 5.98
N LEU A 72 -15.97 1.69 5.93
CA LEU A 72 -17.14 1.94 5.10
C LEU A 72 -17.82 3.27 5.47
N GLY A 73 -18.21 4.04 4.45
CA GLY A 73 -18.89 5.34 4.62
C GLY A 73 -17.96 6.51 4.96
N MET A 74 -16.66 6.29 5.18
CA MET A 74 -15.68 7.36 5.38
C MET A 74 -14.95 7.71 4.08
N ARG A 75 -14.66 9.01 3.90
CA ARG A 75 -13.94 9.52 2.72
C ARG A 75 -12.44 9.24 2.73
N GLY A 76 -11.85 9.15 3.91
CA GLY A 76 -10.42 8.91 4.09
C GLY A 76 -9.99 7.55 3.55
N LYS A 77 -8.98 7.58 2.68
CA LYS A 77 -8.35 6.38 2.12
C LYS A 77 -7.09 6.03 2.89
N LYS A 78 -6.78 4.74 3.04
CA LYS A 78 -5.61 4.26 3.77
C LYS A 78 -4.32 4.78 3.13
N VAL A 79 -3.39 5.19 3.97
CA VAL A 79 -1.98 5.27 3.60
C VAL A 79 -1.31 4.00 4.10
N LEU A 80 -0.42 3.45 3.29
CA LEU A 80 0.28 2.20 3.55
C LEU A 80 1.79 2.41 3.39
N GLN A 81 2.58 1.40 3.74
CA GLN A 81 3.95 1.28 3.28
C GLN A 81 4.05 0.18 2.23
N THR A 82 4.47 0.52 1.01
CA THR A 82 4.58 -0.46 -0.08
C THR A 82 5.89 -0.35 -0.83
N LEU A 83 6.30 -1.42 -1.48
CA LEU A 83 7.40 -1.43 -2.43
C LEU A 83 6.85 -1.85 -3.81
N PRO A 84 6.51 -0.89 -4.69
CA PRO A 84 6.03 -1.22 -6.03
C PRO A 84 7.05 -2.07 -6.78
N ALA A 85 6.60 -3.17 -7.39
CA ALA A 85 7.46 -4.15 -8.08
C ALA A 85 8.14 -3.61 -9.35
N GLY A 86 7.78 -2.40 -9.78
CA GLY A 86 8.30 -1.76 -10.99
C GLY A 86 8.71 -0.32 -10.76
N ARG A 87 8.48 0.54 -11.75
CA ARG A 87 8.75 1.97 -11.60
C ARG A 87 7.84 2.56 -10.52
N LEU A 88 8.42 3.33 -9.61
CA LEU A 88 7.67 4.11 -8.64
C LEU A 88 6.69 5.03 -9.39
N ASP A 89 5.42 4.93 -9.02
CA ASP A 89 4.34 5.73 -9.57
C ASP A 89 4.06 6.95 -8.69
N SER A 90 3.03 7.72 -9.04
CA SER A 90 2.65 8.92 -8.30
C SER A 90 2.03 8.63 -6.93
N SER A 91 1.73 7.37 -6.59
CA SER A 91 1.08 7.03 -5.32
C SER A 91 2.03 7.15 -4.12
N VAL A 92 3.34 7.09 -4.37
CA VAL A 92 4.41 7.26 -3.35
C VAL A 92 4.93 8.70 -3.28
N GLU A 93 4.41 9.59 -4.11
CA GLU A 93 4.89 10.96 -4.25
C GLU A 93 4.03 11.93 -3.45
N TRP A 94 4.68 12.70 -2.58
CA TRP A 94 4.06 13.66 -1.69
C TRP A 94 4.66 15.03 -1.94
N GLU A 95 3.84 16.01 -2.24
CA GLU A 95 4.25 17.40 -2.40
C GLU A 95 4.18 18.12 -1.05
N PRO A 96 5.31 18.59 -0.51
CA PRO A 96 5.32 19.33 0.74
C PRO A 96 4.90 20.79 0.52
N ILE A 97 3.81 21.20 1.17
CA ILE A 97 3.27 22.56 1.13
C ILE A 97 3.46 23.21 2.49
N ARG A 98 4.15 24.35 2.54
CA ARG A 98 4.45 25.05 3.78
C ARG A 98 3.23 25.81 4.30
N GLU A 99 2.94 25.68 5.59
CA GLU A 99 1.89 26.38 6.31
C GLU A 99 2.42 26.89 7.65
N GLY A 100 2.96 28.11 7.62
CA GLY A 100 3.71 28.67 8.75
C GLY A 100 4.96 27.84 9.07
N ILE A 101 4.97 27.26 10.27
CA ILE A 101 6.04 26.35 10.76
C ILE A 101 5.76 24.87 10.45
N ARG A 102 4.53 24.55 10.04
CA ARG A 102 4.07 23.20 9.73
C ARG A 102 4.05 22.96 8.23
N VAL A 103 3.85 21.70 7.86
CA VAL A 103 3.73 21.28 6.46
C VAL A 103 2.47 20.46 6.27
N ARG A 104 1.90 20.58 5.08
CA ARG A 104 0.94 19.62 4.52
C ARG A 104 1.65 18.78 3.47
N LEU A 105 1.36 17.49 3.43
CA LEU A 105 1.89 16.58 2.42
C LEU A 105 0.75 16.21 1.48
N ARG A 106 0.81 16.69 0.24
CA ARG A 106 -0.26 16.55 -0.76
C ARG A 106 0.04 15.41 -1.73
N THR A 107 -0.93 14.56 -2.01
CA THR A 107 -0.85 13.54 -3.06
C THR A 107 -0.95 14.20 -4.44
N CYS A 108 -0.54 13.50 -5.50
CA CYS A 108 -0.75 13.97 -6.87
C CYS A 108 -2.22 14.24 -7.22
N TYR A 109 -3.16 13.63 -6.49
CA TYR A 109 -4.61 13.80 -6.63
C TYR A 109 -5.19 14.94 -5.80
N GLY A 110 -4.37 15.70 -5.07
CA GLY A 110 -4.79 16.86 -4.29
C GLY A 110 -5.34 16.56 -2.89
N GLN A 111 -5.23 15.31 -2.42
CA GLN A 111 -5.58 14.92 -1.05
C GLN A 111 -4.38 15.11 -0.11
N TYR A 112 -4.59 15.21 1.20
CA TYR A 112 -3.52 15.48 2.15
C TYR A 112 -3.30 14.34 3.12
N LEU A 113 -2.04 14.06 3.47
CA LEU A 113 -1.68 13.14 4.54
C LEU A 113 -2.32 13.61 5.86
N ARG A 114 -3.10 12.73 6.47
CA ARG A 114 -3.96 13.02 7.61
C ARG A 114 -3.72 12.03 8.73
N ALA A 115 -3.46 12.57 9.92
CA ALA A 115 -3.38 11.82 11.17
C ALA A 115 -4.75 11.75 11.84
N ASN A 116 -5.37 10.57 11.93
CA ASN A 116 -6.69 10.46 12.54
C ASN A 116 -6.63 10.38 14.08
N GLY A 117 -7.20 11.40 14.73
CA GLY A 117 -7.52 11.38 16.15
C GLY A 117 -8.90 10.76 16.43
N GLY A 118 -9.39 10.82 17.68
CA GLY A 118 -10.72 10.32 18.06
C GLY A 118 -10.68 8.94 18.75
N VAL A 119 -11.69 8.07 18.59
CA VAL A 119 -11.76 6.74 19.22
C VAL A 119 -11.49 5.60 18.21
N PRO A 120 -11.24 4.35 18.64
CA PRO A 120 -11.15 3.23 17.70
C PRO A 120 -12.47 3.00 16.95
N PRO A 121 -12.45 2.44 15.72
CA PRO A 121 -11.28 1.90 14.99
C PRO A 121 -10.45 2.94 14.22
N TRP A 122 -10.79 4.23 14.24
CA TRP A 122 -10.10 5.23 13.40
C TRP A 122 -8.88 5.87 14.07
N ARG A 123 -8.86 5.89 15.41
CA ARG A 123 -7.74 6.40 16.20
C ARG A 123 -6.42 5.79 15.73
N ASN A 124 -5.41 6.64 15.59
CA ASN A 124 -4.04 6.29 15.22
C ASN A 124 -3.84 5.82 13.77
N HIS A 125 -4.89 5.69 12.97
CA HIS A 125 -4.71 5.37 11.55
C HIS A 125 -4.31 6.60 10.73
N ILE A 126 -3.50 6.36 9.71
CA ILE A 126 -3.09 7.38 8.76
C ILE A 126 -3.88 7.21 7.46
N THR A 127 -4.44 8.32 6.99
CA THR A 127 -5.20 8.37 5.74
C THR A 127 -4.74 9.51 4.87
N HIS A 128 -5.21 9.56 3.64
CA HIS A 128 -5.21 10.80 2.86
C HIS A 128 -6.65 11.22 2.56
N ASP A 129 -6.94 12.51 2.80
CA ASP A 129 -8.27 13.09 2.64
C ASP A 129 -8.19 14.61 2.50
N ILE A 130 -9.32 15.26 2.16
CA ILE A 130 -9.50 16.70 2.22
C ILE A 130 -10.38 17.00 3.44
N PRO A 131 -9.87 17.70 4.47
CA PRO A 131 -10.69 18.06 5.62
C PRO A 131 -11.78 19.05 5.21
N HIS A 132 -13.03 18.67 5.45
CA HIS A 132 -14.20 19.53 5.19
C HIS A 132 -14.79 20.16 6.46
N ARG A 133 -14.45 19.63 7.63
CA ARG A 133 -14.92 20.14 8.94
C ARG A 133 -13.82 20.93 9.62
N SER A 134 -14.17 22.09 10.19
CA SER A 134 -13.24 22.97 10.90
C SER A 134 -12.45 22.24 12.00
N SER A 135 -13.11 21.36 12.75
CA SER A 135 -12.49 20.57 13.83
C SER A 135 -11.41 19.58 13.38
N THR A 136 -11.28 19.36 12.08
CA THR A 136 -10.33 18.40 11.52
C THR A 136 -9.36 19.01 10.51
N GLN A 137 -9.40 20.34 10.34
CA GLN A 137 -8.49 21.06 9.45
C GLN A 137 -7.03 20.86 9.87
N ASP A 138 -6.76 20.86 11.17
CA ASP A 138 -5.39 20.72 11.66
C ASP A 138 -4.84 19.29 11.58
N TRP A 139 -5.68 18.29 11.27
CA TRP A 139 -5.25 16.88 11.24
C TRP A 139 -4.35 16.55 10.04
N ILE A 140 -4.24 17.47 9.08
CA ILE A 140 -3.33 17.36 7.93
C ILE A 140 -2.03 18.14 8.11
N LEU A 141 -1.86 18.80 9.26
CA LEU A 141 -0.66 19.55 9.58
C LEU A 141 0.35 18.66 10.29
N TRP A 142 1.60 18.75 9.84
CA TRP A 142 2.72 18.00 10.36
C TRP A 142 3.87 18.93 10.72
N ASP A 143 4.42 18.77 11.91
CA ASP A 143 5.74 19.30 12.26
C ASP A 143 6.81 18.33 11.72
N VAL A 144 7.92 18.89 11.23
CA VAL A 144 9.01 18.11 10.62
C VAL A 144 10.25 18.20 11.50
N ASP A 145 10.57 17.09 12.15
CA ASP A 145 11.78 16.98 12.97
C ASP A 145 12.90 16.39 12.10
N VAL A 146 13.90 17.19 11.75
CA VAL A 146 15.04 16.73 10.94
C VAL A 146 15.97 15.89 11.80
N VAL A 147 16.16 14.62 11.43
CA VAL A 147 17.01 13.66 12.16
C VAL A 147 18.43 13.64 11.59
N GLU A 148 18.56 13.67 10.27
CA GLU A 148 19.85 13.74 9.58
C GLU A 148 19.79 14.77 8.47
N ILE A 149 20.83 15.58 8.35
CA ILE A 149 21.00 16.57 7.27
C ILE A 149 21.84 15.92 6.16
N ARG A 150 21.51 16.20 4.89
CA ARG A 150 22.39 15.88 3.76
C ARG A 150 23.62 16.77 3.87
N VAL A 151 24.76 16.18 4.21
CA VAL A 151 26.04 16.83 3.97
C VAL A 151 26.17 16.89 2.46
N GLN A 152 25.99 18.07 1.87
CA GLN A 152 26.44 18.26 0.51
C GLN A 152 27.95 18.02 0.53
N ASP A 153 28.45 17.20 -0.38
CA ASP A 153 29.89 17.01 -0.58
C ASP A 153 30.52 18.35 -0.92
N LEU A 154 30.83 19.15 0.10
CA LEU A 154 31.84 20.18 0.06
C LEU A 154 33.15 19.42 -0.06
N THR A 155 33.42 18.90 -1.26
CA THR A 155 34.73 18.36 -1.61
C THR A 155 35.70 19.50 -1.33
N PRO A 156 36.60 19.39 -0.33
CA PRO A 156 37.64 20.38 -0.16
C PRO A 156 38.40 20.44 -1.49
N PRO A 157 38.72 21.63 -2.02
CA PRO A 157 39.53 21.71 -3.23
C PRO A 157 40.78 20.83 -3.04
N PRO A 158 41.13 19.97 -4.01
CA PRO A 158 42.27 19.10 -3.87
C PRO A 158 43.50 19.95 -3.49
N PRO A 159 44.31 19.52 -2.50
CA PRO A 159 45.48 20.27 -2.11
C PRO A 159 46.33 20.56 -3.37
N PRO A 160 46.90 21.77 -3.51
CA PRO A 160 47.68 22.12 -4.68
C PRO A 160 48.77 21.06 -4.88
N ARG A 161 48.73 20.39 -6.03
CA ARG A 161 49.73 19.41 -6.42
C ARG A 161 51.08 20.11 -6.38
N GLN A 162 51.91 19.82 -5.39
CA GLN A 162 53.30 20.22 -5.42
C GLN A 162 53.93 19.55 -6.64
N ARG A 163 54.32 20.38 -7.61
CA ARG A 163 55.21 19.97 -8.71
C ARG A 163 56.48 19.41 -8.06
N ARG A 164 56.66 18.09 -8.12
CA ARG A 164 57.99 17.53 -7.98
C ARG A 164 58.68 17.75 -9.31
N HIS A 165 59.68 18.62 -9.29
CA HIS A 165 60.67 18.73 -10.34
C HIS A 165 61.31 17.35 -10.56
N SER A 166 61.40 16.99 -11.83
CA SER A 166 62.15 15.84 -12.33
C SER A 166 63.62 15.93 -11.92
N ASP A 167 64.20 14.81 -11.52
CA ASP A 167 65.56 14.45 -11.94
C ASP A 167 65.55 12.98 -12.36
N GLN A 168 66.03 12.78 -13.58
CA GLN A 168 66.18 11.50 -14.28
C GLN A 168 67.35 10.71 -13.65
N ILE A 169 67.31 9.38 -13.74
CA ILE A 169 68.45 8.53 -14.16
C ILE A 169 67.87 7.16 -14.57
N GLU A 170 68.23 6.74 -15.79
CA GLU A 170 68.01 5.42 -16.39
C GLU A 170 68.83 4.34 -15.67
N THR A 171 68.29 3.12 -15.49
CA THR A 171 68.83 1.86 -16.07
C THR A 171 67.95 0.66 -15.69
N ALA A 172 67.58 -0.13 -16.70
CA ALA A 172 67.22 -1.56 -16.58
C ALA A 172 68.49 -2.40 -16.88
N PRO A 173 68.60 -3.72 -16.61
CA PRO A 173 67.65 -4.73 -17.13
C PRO A 173 67.37 -5.98 -16.25
N ASN A 174 66.31 -6.69 -16.66
CA ASN A 174 66.05 -8.15 -16.63
C ASN A 174 66.15 -8.95 -15.31
N TYR A 175 65.09 -9.68 -14.95
CA TYR A 175 64.82 -11.06 -15.37
C TYR A 175 63.50 -11.56 -14.72
N GLU A 176 62.57 -12.03 -15.56
CA GLU A 176 61.41 -12.90 -15.22
C GLU A 176 61.80 -14.37 -15.52
N PRO A 177 60.91 -15.38 -15.38
CA PRO A 177 60.03 -15.76 -14.28
C PRO A 177 60.22 -17.26 -13.92
N SER A 178 59.58 -17.76 -12.85
CA SER A 178 59.46 -19.22 -12.65
C SER A 178 58.18 -19.60 -11.92
N SER A 179 57.23 -20.16 -12.67
CA SER A 179 56.25 -21.18 -12.25
C SER A 179 56.39 -22.33 -13.25
N PRO A 180 56.16 -23.60 -12.90
CA PRO A 180 54.87 -24.26 -13.17
C PRO A 180 54.56 -25.40 -12.13
N THR A 181 53.46 -26.17 -12.06
CA THR A 181 52.64 -26.86 -13.08
C THR A 181 51.36 -27.48 -12.45
N CYS A 182 50.39 -27.76 -13.33
CA CYS A 182 49.06 -28.40 -13.27
C CYS A 182 49.01 -29.85 -12.72
N ILE A 183 47.84 -30.48 -12.47
CA ILE A 183 47.05 -31.35 -13.40
C ILE A 183 45.65 -31.69 -12.80
N SER A 184 44.75 -32.14 -13.70
CA SER A 184 43.28 -32.19 -13.77
C SER A 184 42.56 -33.50 -13.32
N THR A 185 41.20 -33.43 -13.22
CA THR A 185 40.12 -34.47 -13.46
C THR A 185 39.98 -35.66 -12.47
N THR A 186 38.82 -36.17 -11.98
CA THR A 186 37.42 -36.40 -12.46
C THR A 186 36.43 -36.73 -11.28
N PRO A 187 35.08 -36.78 -11.47
CA PRO A 187 34.02 -37.15 -10.48
C PRO A 187 33.57 -38.64 -10.63
N PRO A 188 32.74 -39.31 -9.74
CA PRO A 188 31.27 -39.07 -9.62
C PRO A 188 30.54 -39.56 -8.32
N LYS A 189 29.20 -39.41 -8.32
CA LYS A 189 28.11 -40.17 -7.63
C LYS A 189 27.63 -39.76 -6.21
N LEU A 190 26.59 -38.91 -6.22
CA LEU A 190 25.20 -39.19 -5.85
C LEU A 190 24.89 -40.42 -4.95
N THR A 191 24.37 -40.13 -3.75
CA THR A 191 23.33 -40.88 -2.98
C THR A 191 22.75 -39.88 -1.96
N ARG A 192 21.53 -39.36 -2.16
CA ARG A 192 20.22 -39.86 -1.66
C ARG A 192 20.24 -40.21 -0.16
N GLN A 193 19.51 -39.44 0.65
CA GLN A 193 18.33 -39.87 1.43
C GLN A 193 17.87 -38.71 2.36
N GLU A 194 16.72 -38.09 2.05
CA GLU A 194 15.46 -38.11 2.84
C GLU A 194 15.62 -37.63 4.29
N SER A 195 15.06 -36.46 4.59
CA SER A 195 14.37 -36.23 5.86
C SER A 195 13.04 -35.56 5.54
N ASP A 196 12.02 -36.38 5.73
CA ASP A 196 10.61 -36.06 5.80
C ASP A 196 10.39 -35.34 7.14
N ASP A 197 9.77 -34.17 7.14
CA ASP A 197 9.05 -33.72 8.33
C ASP A 197 7.83 -32.86 7.92
N SER A 198 6.68 -33.55 8.00
CA SER A 198 5.38 -33.05 8.41
C SER A 198 4.80 -31.78 7.73
N LEU A 199 4.33 -31.93 6.50
CA LEU A 199 3.29 -31.08 5.91
C LEU A 199 1.91 -31.72 6.06
N GLU A 200 1.35 -31.70 7.27
CA GLU A 200 -0.08 -31.94 7.46
C GLU A 200 -0.85 -30.62 7.48
N GLY A 201 -1.68 -30.43 6.45
CA GLY A 201 -3.01 -29.87 6.64
C GLY A 201 -3.20 -28.36 6.66
N LEU A 202 -2.86 -27.65 5.58
CA LEU A 202 -3.63 -26.45 5.21
C LEU A 202 -4.66 -26.80 4.13
N LEU A 203 -5.68 -27.55 4.57
CA LEU A 203 -7.00 -27.53 3.95
C LEU A 203 -7.50 -26.09 4.01
N VAL A 204 -7.30 -25.31 2.93
CA VAL A 204 -8.10 -24.11 2.70
C VAL A 204 -9.53 -24.63 2.53
N LYS A 205 -10.31 -24.57 3.61
CA LYS A 205 -11.75 -24.74 3.54
C LYS A 205 -12.21 -23.74 2.47
N ASN A 206 -12.73 -24.25 1.35
CA ASN A 206 -13.56 -23.45 0.45
C ASN A 206 -14.88 -23.16 1.20
N ASP A 207 -14.79 -22.32 2.23
CA ASP A 207 -15.93 -21.60 2.75
C ASP A 207 -16.34 -20.68 1.60
N GLY A 208 -17.51 -20.97 1.03
CA GLY A 208 -18.07 -20.20 -0.07
C GLY A 208 -18.24 -18.73 0.31
N ARG A 209 -18.72 -17.92 -0.63
CA ARG A 209 -19.13 -16.54 -0.33
C ARG A 209 -20.51 -16.54 0.31
N VAL A 210 -20.76 -15.62 1.23
CA VAL A 210 -22.13 -15.34 1.68
C VAL A 210 -22.83 -14.47 0.63
N ILE A 211 -24.00 -14.89 0.18
CA ILE A 211 -24.86 -14.10 -0.70
C ILE A 211 -26.03 -13.61 0.12
N HIS A 212 -26.16 -12.29 0.23
CA HIS A 212 -27.35 -11.62 0.75
C HIS A 212 -28.27 -11.31 -0.42
N TYR A 213 -29.54 -11.72 -0.33
CA TYR A 213 -30.52 -11.40 -1.35
C TYR A 213 -31.77 -10.78 -0.73
N SER A 214 -32.27 -9.75 -1.41
CA SER A 214 -33.57 -9.15 -1.13
C SER A 214 -34.49 -9.37 -2.33
N MET A 215 -35.73 -9.78 -2.05
CA MET A 215 -36.77 -9.84 -3.07
C MET A 215 -37.43 -8.47 -3.17
N SER A 216 -37.28 -7.78 -4.30
CA SER A 216 -38.03 -6.54 -4.54
C SER A 216 -39.26 -6.87 -5.39
N VAL A 217 -40.43 -6.95 -4.75
CA VAL A 217 -41.69 -7.15 -5.46
C VAL A 217 -42.35 -5.82 -5.83
N ASN A 218 -42.12 -4.73 -5.08
CA ASN A 218 -42.61 -3.38 -5.42
C ASN A 218 -41.67 -2.29 -4.85
N GLU A 219 -41.58 -1.13 -5.51
CA GLU A 219 -40.64 -0.04 -5.19
C GLU A 219 -40.97 0.77 -3.91
N ASP A 220 -42.07 0.50 -3.19
CA ASP A 220 -42.53 1.33 -2.06
C ASP A 220 -43.10 0.54 -0.85
N ALA A 221 -42.40 -0.49 -0.37
CA ALA A 221 -42.77 -1.14 0.90
C ALA A 221 -41.55 -1.48 1.75
N ASP A 222 -41.55 -0.98 2.98
CA ASP A 222 -40.49 -1.00 3.99
C ASP A 222 -40.34 -2.36 4.71
N ASP A 223 -40.55 -3.47 3.98
CA ASP A 223 -40.32 -4.83 4.46
C ASP A 223 -39.30 -5.52 3.56
N VAL A 224 -38.02 -5.18 3.77
CA VAL A 224 -36.89 -5.83 3.07
C VAL A 224 -36.54 -7.10 3.84
N GLU A 225 -37.22 -8.20 3.52
CA GLU A 225 -36.85 -9.52 4.03
C GLU A 225 -35.51 -9.95 3.39
N GLU A 226 -34.41 -9.55 4.02
CA GLU A 226 -33.05 -9.85 3.58
C GLU A 226 -32.66 -11.25 4.01
N HIS A 227 -32.54 -12.15 3.03
CA HIS A 227 -32.16 -13.54 3.23
C HIS A 227 -30.69 -13.72 2.88
N SER A 228 -30.03 -14.72 3.48
CA SER A 228 -28.63 -15.01 3.17
C SER A 228 -28.35 -16.50 3.10
N PHE A 229 -27.46 -16.90 2.20
CA PHE A 229 -26.98 -18.28 2.12
C PHE A 229 -25.53 -18.35 1.68
N LEU A 230 -24.88 -19.48 1.98
CA LEU A 230 -23.51 -19.74 1.57
C LEU A 230 -23.50 -20.28 0.13
N PHE A 231 -22.77 -19.60 -0.75
CA PHE A 231 -22.64 -19.95 -2.16
C PHE A 231 -21.19 -20.29 -2.54
N LYS A 232 -20.97 -21.49 -3.09
CA LYS A 232 -19.62 -21.96 -3.47
C LYS A 232 -19.32 -21.82 -4.96
N GLY A 233 -20.32 -21.47 -5.76
CA GLY A 233 -20.18 -21.33 -7.20
C GLY A 233 -19.39 -20.08 -7.60
N ARG A 234 -18.96 -20.04 -8.85
CA ARG A 234 -18.21 -18.93 -9.45
C ARG A 234 -18.98 -18.27 -10.59
N MET A 235 -20.01 -18.94 -11.09
CA MET A 235 -20.80 -18.49 -12.23
C MET A 235 -22.10 -17.83 -11.77
N VAL A 236 -22.51 -16.77 -12.46
CA VAL A 236 -23.85 -16.17 -12.22
C VAL A 236 -24.97 -17.14 -12.61
N GLY A 237 -24.76 -18.05 -13.58
CA GLY A 237 -25.73 -19.09 -13.91
C GLY A 237 -25.97 -20.08 -12.76
N GLU A 238 -24.90 -20.48 -12.05
CA GLU A 238 -25.01 -21.32 -10.85
C GLU A 238 -25.74 -20.57 -9.72
N LEU A 239 -25.46 -19.27 -9.58
CA LEU A 239 -26.14 -18.42 -8.60
C LEU A 239 -27.62 -18.26 -8.92
N LYS A 240 -27.97 -18.12 -10.21
CA LYS A 240 -29.36 -18.06 -10.69
C LYS A 240 -30.11 -19.32 -10.34
N ASN A 241 -29.58 -20.49 -10.69
CA ASN A 241 -30.23 -21.76 -10.38
C ASN A 241 -30.44 -21.94 -8.87
N LYS A 242 -29.45 -21.53 -8.06
CA LYS A 242 -29.56 -21.64 -6.60
C LYS A 242 -30.61 -20.68 -6.04
N LEU A 243 -30.69 -19.46 -6.55
CA LEU A 243 -31.72 -18.49 -6.15
C LEU A 243 -33.12 -18.94 -6.59
N GLU A 244 -33.28 -19.54 -7.78
CA GLU A 244 -34.56 -20.12 -8.21
C GLU A 244 -35.03 -21.25 -7.30
N GLU A 245 -34.11 -22.10 -6.80
CA GLU A 245 -34.41 -23.14 -5.82
C GLU A 245 -34.83 -22.57 -4.46
N GLU A 246 -34.11 -21.56 -3.94
CA GLU A 246 -34.39 -20.94 -2.63
C GLU A 246 -35.66 -20.08 -2.64
N THR A 247 -35.93 -19.34 -3.73
CA THR A 247 -37.10 -18.45 -3.81
C THR A 247 -38.33 -19.11 -4.44
N GLY A 248 -38.19 -20.28 -5.07
CA GLY A 248 -39.27 -20.96 -5.80
C GLY A 248 -39.78 -20.21 -7.03
N LEU A 249 -39.02 -19.24 -7.54
CA LEU A 249 -39.39 -18.39 -8.68
C LEU A 249 -38.79 -18.94 -9.97
N ILE A 250 -39.52 -18.81 -11.08
CA ILE A 250 -39.07 -19.22 -12.41
C ILE A 250 -38.69 -17.96 -13.20
N ASP A 251 -37.54 -18.00 -13.86
CA ASP A 251 -37.00 -16.93 -14.70
C ASP A 251 -36.74 -15.60 -13.97
N ILE A 252 -35.81 -15.66 -13.02
CA ILE A 252 -35.38 -14.48 -12.25
C ILE A 252 -34.25 -13.70 -12.92
N GLN A 253 -34.23 -12.39 -12.69
CA GLN A 253 -33.10 -11.52 -13.01
C GLN A 253 -32.35 -11.15 -11.73
N ILE A 254 -31.04 -11.43 -11.72
CA ILE A 254 -30.15 -11.06 -10.61
C ILE A 254 -29.53 -9.70 -10.90
N CYS A 255 -29.78 -8.74 -10.04
CA CYS A 255 -29.17 -7.41 -10.10
C CYS A 255 -28.27 -7.16 -8.89
N SER A 256 -27.30 -6.27 -9.05
CA SER A 256 -26.56 -5.69 -7.93
C SER A 256 -26.87 -4.20 -7.86
N ARG A 257 -26.90 -3.66 -6.65
CA ARG A 257 -27.19 -2.24 -6.40
C ARG A 257 -25.89 -1.46 -6.51
N ASN A 258 -25.84 -0.49 -7.41
CA ASN A 258 -24.69 0.40 -7.48
C ASN A 258 -24.69 1.33 -6.24
N PRO A 259 -23.67 1.27 -5.39
CA PRO A 259 -23.63 2.04 -4.15
C PRO A 259 -23.48 3.55 -4.38
N LEU A 260 -23.12 3.99 -5.60
CA LEU A 260 -22.91 5.39 -5.95
C LEU A 260 -24.19 6.13 -6.33
N ASN A 261 -25.19 5.41 -6.88
CA ASN A 261 -26.42 6.03 -7.38
C ASN A 261 -27.69 5.27 -7.00
N GLY A 262 -27.57 4.17 -6.26
CA GLY A 262 -28.68 3.32 -5.84
C GLY A 262 -29.32 2.52 -6.97
N LYS A 263 -28.89 2.68 -8.24
CA LYS A 263 -29.49 2.00 -9.39
C LYS A 263 -29.08 0.54 -9.45
N PHE A 264 -30.03 -0.32 -9.80
CA PHE A 264 -29.78 -1.74 -10.03
C PHE A 264 -29.17 -1.95 -11.42
N TYR A 265 -28.14 -2.80 -11.50
CA TYR A 265 -27.57 -3.27 -12.76
C TYR A 265 -27.54 -4.80 -12.80
N PRO A 266 -27.88 -5.43 -13.95
CA PRO A 266 -27.90 -6.88 -14.06
C PRO A 266 -26.50 -7.49 -14.00
N LEU A 267 -26.34 -8.57 -13.24
CA LEU A 267 -25.10 -9.34 -13.24
C LEU A 267 -25.05 -10.23 -14.49
N ARG A 268 -24.04 -10.02 -15.35
CA ARG A 268 -23.90 -10.71 -16.66
C ARG A 268 -22.59 -11.49 -16.84
N LEU A 269 -21.68 -11.46 -15.85
CA LEU A 269 -20.32 -12.02 -15.92
C LEU A 269 -19.98 -12.87 -14.69
N HIS A 270 -18.81 -13.53 -14.70
CA HIS A 270 -18.26 -14.29 -13.57
C HIS A 270 -18.30 -13.50 -12.25
N LEU A 271 -18.58 -14.20 -11.15
CA LEU A 271 -18.56 -13.61 -9.81
C LEU A 271 -17.12 -13.30 -9.40
N PRO A 272 -16.89 -12.28 -8.56
CA PRO A 272 -15.54 -11.90 -8.12
C PRO A 272 -14.79 -13.09 -7.48
N PRO A 273 -13.52 -13.35 -7.82
CA PRO A 273 -12.81 -14.57 -7.40
C PRO A 273 -12.50 -14.65 -5.89
N ASN A 274 -12.65 -13.56 -5.14
CA ASN A 274 -12.13 -13.43 -3.77
C ASN A 274 -13.06 -13.94 -2.65
N ASN A 275 -14.06 -14.78 -2.96
CA ASN A 275 -15.11 -15.24 -2.02
C ASN A 275 -15.76 -14.13 -1.17
N THR A 276 -15.70 -12.88 -1.65
CA THR A 276 -16.26 -11.72 -0.96
C THR A 276 -17.78 -11.83 -0.89
N GLU A 277 -18.33 -11.47 0.27
CA GLU A 277 -19.76 -11.32 0.52
C GLU A 277 -20.40 -10.39 -0.52
N MET A 278 -21.61 -10.73 -0.97
CA MET A 278 -22.28 -10.03 -2.07
C MET A 278 -23.75 -9.83 -1.77
N HIS A 279 -24.24 -8.60 -1.99
CA HIS A 279 -25.67 -8.29 -1.97
C HIS A 279 -26.22 -8.31 -3.39
N VAL A 280 -27.31 -9.05 -3.58
CA VAL A 280 -28.05 -9.14 -4.84
C VAL A 280 -29.51 -8.81 -4.62
N VAL A 281 -30.13 -8.29 -5.66
CA VAL A 281 -31.57 -8.08 -5.72
C VAL A 281 -32.13 -9.04 -6.75
N VAL A 282 -33.09 -9.85 -6.31
CA VAL A 282 -33.80 -10.79 -7.17
C VAL A 282 -35.06 -10.10 -7.65
N ILE A 283 -35.15 -9.94 -8.97
CA ILE A 283 -36.33 -9.37 -9.63
C ILE A 283 -36.99 -10.50 -10.43
N PRO A 284 -38.24 -10.89 -10.11
CA PRO A 284 -38.97 -11.83 -10.94
C PRO A 284 -39.23 -11.18 -12.31
N SER A 285 -38.91 -11.89 -13.39
CA SER A 285 -39.37 -11.46 -14.71
C SER A 285 -40.88 -11.64 -14.71
N SER A 286 -41.64 -10.56 -14.56
CA SER A 286 -43.10 -10.63 -14.67
C SER A 286 -43.42 -11.17 -16.06
N GLY A 287 -43.85 -12.44 -16.11
CA GLY A 287 -44.21 -13.10 -17.34
C GLY A 287 -45.18 -12.22 -18.11
N ARG A 288 -44.85 -11.92 -19.37
CA ARG A 288 -45.87 -11.46 -20.31
C ARG A 288 -46.93 -12.55 -20.36
N GLY A 289 -48.17 -12.18 -20.02
CA GLY A 289 -49.33 -12.85 -20.60
C GLY A 289 -49.33 -12.70 -22.11
#